data_AF-A0A7C2FPJ7-F1
#
_entry.id   AF-A0A7C2FPJ7-F1
#
_cell.length_a   1.000
_cell.length_b   1.000
_cell.length_c   1.000
_cell.angle_alpha   90.00
_cell.angle_beta   90.00
_cell.angle_gamma   90.00
#
_symmetry.space_group_name_H-M   'P 1'
#
loop_
_entity.id
_entity.type
_entity.pdbx_description
1 polymer ?
#
loop_
_entity_poly.entity_id
_entity_poly.type
_entity_poly.pdbx_seq_one_letter_code
_entity_poly.pdbx_strand_id
1 'polypeptide(L)'
;MLLQAPEWFRLVLEGIQVIALVVLLAVLLRAGRRYPQIATSSWQWVIIGFAMMLVATIVDFSDEIFDYGATYMPYLFATFISEVGLVAGLILAAMGFSTWFEFMARFLGLTPKE
;
A
#
# COMPACT_ATOMS: atom_id res chain seq x y z
N MET A 1 4.86 -15.77 -29.05
CA MET A 1 3.89 -14.66 -29.16
C MET A 1 4.02 -13.85 -27.89
N LEU A 2 4.68 -12.68 -27.94
CA LEU A 2 4.76 -11.77 -26.80
C LEU A 2 3.36 -11.15 -26.66
N LEU A 3 2.59 -11.60 -25.67
CA LEU A 3 1.33 -10.96 -25.32
C LEU A 3 1.65 -9.52 -24.92
N GLN A 4 1.07 -8.56 -25.64
CA GLN A 4 1.23 -7.13 -25.37
C GLN A 4 0.14 -6.70 -24.40
N ALA A 5 0.53 -5.90 -23.38
CA ALA A 5 -0.42 -5.34 -22.44
C ALA A 5 -1.15 -4.22 -23.15
N PRO A 6 -2.48 -4.14 -23.04
CA PRO A 6 -3.15 -2.88 -23.28
C PRO A 6 -2.67 -1.86 -22.23
N GLU A 7 -2.38 -0.63 -22.63
CA GLU A 7 -1.90 0.43 -21.73
C GLU A 7 -2.91 0.75 -20.62
N TRP A 8 -4.21 0.62 -20.90
CA TRP A 8 -5.26 0.75 -19.87
C TRP A 8 -5.13 -0.28 -18.73
N PHE A 9 -4.52 -1.44 -18.98
CA PHE A 9 -4.32 -2.46 -17.96
C PHE A 9 -3.33 -2.00 -16.90
N ARG A 10 -2.27 -1.29 -17.32
CA ARG A 10 -1.28 -0.69 -16.42
C ARG A 10 -1.93 0.37 -15.53
N LEU A 11 -2.68 1.28 -16.14
CA LEU A 11 -3.44 2.30 -15.41
C LEU A 11 -4.36 1.69 -14.33
N VAL A 12 -5.03 0.57 -14.65
CA VAL A 12 -5.90 -0.12 -13.69
C VAL A 12 -5.08 -0.71 -12.54
N LEU A 13 -3.95 -1.34 -12.81
CA LEU A 13 -3.09 -1.94 -11.77
C LEU A 13 -2.50 -0.87 -10.83
N GLU A 14 -1.97 0.22 -11.39
CA GLU A 14 -1.44 1.34 -10.60
C GLU A 14 -2.55 2.03 -9.80
N GLY A 15 -3.75 2.19 -10.38
CA GLY A 15 -4.92 2.68 -9.64
C GLY A 15 -5.29 1.79 -8.45
N ILE A 16 -5.25 0.47 -8.61
CA ILE A 16 -5.46 -0.49 -7.52
C ILE A 16 -4.37 -0.35 -6.45
N GLN A 17 -3.12 -0.14 -6.83
CA GLN A 17 -2.02 0.09 -5.90
C GLN A 17 -2.21 1.36 -5.07
N VAL A 18 -2.62 2.48 -5.68
CA VAL A 18 -2.95 3.72 -4.95
C VAL A 18 -4.04 3.44 -3.91
N ILE A 19 -5.11 2.75 -4.30
CA ILE A 19 -6.21 2.37 -3.38
C ILE A 19 -5.68 1.48 -2.25
N ALA A 20 -4.83 0.50 -2.56
CA ALA A 20 -4.24 -0.40 -1.57
C ALA A 20 -3.36 0.35 -0.56
N LEU A 21 -2.57 1.33 -1.00
CA LEU A 21 -1.77 2.21 -0.14
C LEU A 21 -2.66 3.07 0.78
N VAL A 22 -3.76 3.63 0.25
CA VAL A 22 -4.73 4.39 1.05
C VAL A 22 -5.35 3.50 2.14
N VAL A 23 -5.77 2.28 1.79
CA VAL A 23 -6.32 1.31 2.75
C VAL A 23 -5.28 0.94 3.81
N LEU A 24 -4.03 0.66 3.41
CA LEU A 24 -2.94 0.40 4.33
C LEU A 24 -2.76 1.56 5.31
N LEU A 25 -2.69 2.79 4.82
CA LEU A 25 -2.52 3.98 5.66
C LEU A 25 -3.67 4.12 6.69
N ALA A 26 -4.91 3.88 6.24
CA ALA A 26 -6.07 3.89 7.12
C ALA A 26 -6.00 2.81 8.21
N VAL A 27 -5.55 1.60 7.85
CA VAL A 27 -5.30 0.50 8.82
C VAL A 27 -4.21 0.88 9.81
N LEU A 28 -3.10 1.45 9.35
CA LEU A 28 -1.98 1.87 10.22
C LEU A 28 -2.42 2.96 11.22
N LEU A 29 -3.16 3.96 10.73
CA LEU A 29 -3.72 5.02 11.57
C LEU A 29 -4.71 4.45 12.59
N ARG A 30 -5.60 3.55 12.16
CA ARG A 30 -6.59 2.90 13.03
C ARG A 30 -5.91 2.05 14.10
N ALA A 31 -4.93 1.22 13.73
CA ALA A 31 -4.19 0.38 14.66
C ALA A 31 -3.46 1.22 15.72
N GLY A 32 -2.81 2.31 15.29
CA GLY A 32 -2.13 3.24 16.20
C GLY A 32 -3.08 3.96 17.16
N ARG A 33 -4.27 4.36 16.69
CA ARG A 33 -5.31 4.97 17.54
C ARG A 33 -5.93 3.98 18.53
N ARG A 34 -6.12 2.73 18.11
CA ARG A 34 -6.72 1.67 18.93
C ARG A 34 -5.80 1.23 20.08
N TYR A 35 -4.49 1.29 19.86
CA TYR A 35 -3.46 0.88 20.82
C TYR A 35 -2.36 1.95 20.98
N PRO A 36 -2.69 3.13 21.53
CA PRO A 36 -1.75 4.26 21.61
C PRO A 36 -0.56 3.99 22.54
N GLN A 37 -0.69 3.04 23.46
CA GLN A 37 0.39 2.62 24.37
C GLN A 37 1.49 1.84 23.65
N ILE A 38 1.17 1.20 22.52
CA ILE A 38 2.10 0.45 21.67
C ILE A 38 2.62 1.36 20.55
N ALA A 39 1.75 2.21 20.01
CA ALA A 39 2.10 3.20 18.99
C ALA A 39 2.87 4.38 19.59
N THR A 40 4.17 4.17 19.81
CA THR A 40 5.10 5.22 20.26
C THR A 40 5.39 6.23 19.13
N SER A 41 6.24 7.23 19.40
CA SER A 41 6.70 8.21 18.40
C SER A 41 7.29 7.55 17.14
N SER A 42 7.86 6.35 17.25
CA SER A 42 8.34 5.57 16.11
C SER A 42 7.23 5.18 15.14
N TRP A 43 6.01 4.96 15.62
CA TRP A 43 4.86 4.62 14.78
C TRP A 43 4.43 5.77 13.88
N GLN A 44 4.59 7.02 14.36
CA GLN A 44 4.31 8.20 13.54
C GLN A 44 5.26 8.27 12.35
N TRP A 45 6.53 7.92 12.52
CA TRP A 45 7.50 7.84 11.43
C TRP A 45 7.15 6.76 10.40
N VAL A 46 6.62 5.61 10.85
CA VAL A 46 6.13 4.57 9.94
C VAL A 46 4.97 5.09 9.10
N ILE A 47 3.97 5.74 9.71
CA ILE A 47 2.84 6.33 9.00
C ILE A 47 3.31 7.40 8.01
N ILE A 48 4.24 8.28 8.41
CA ILE A 48 4.80 9.32 7.54
C ILE A 48 5.51 8.69 6.34
N GLY A 49 6.30 7.63 6.55
CA GLY A 49 6.97 6.90 5.46
C GLY A 49 5.98 6.35 4.43
N PHE A 50 4.90 5.70 4.87
CA PHE A 50 3.85 5.23 3.97
C PHE A 50 3.04 6.36 3.33
N ALA A 51 2.85 7.49 4.02
CA ALA A 51 2.19 8.66 3.46
C ALA A 51 3.03 9.31 2.35
N MET A 52 4.35 9.39 2.54
CA MET A 52 5.28 9.84 1.49
C MET A 52 5.28 8.89 0.28
N MET A 53 5.26 7.58 0.52
CA MET A 53 5.14 6.58 -0.54
C MET A 53 3.84 6.77 -1.33
N LEU A 54 2.71 6.98 -0.64
CA LEU A 54 1.43 7.28 -1.30
C LEU A 54 1.51 8.55 -2.17
N VAL A 55 2.12 9.63 -1.68
CA VAL A 55 2.30 10.85 -2.48
C VAL A 55 3.13 10.57 -3.72
N ALA A 56 4.25 9.85 -3.59
CA ALA A 56 5.08 9.48 -4.73
C ALA A 56 4.31 8.64 -5.77
N THR A 57 3.55 7.64 -5.32
CA THR A 57 2.73 6.81 -6.21
C THR A 57 1.60 7.60 -6.88
N ILE A 58 1.01 8.58 -6.20
CA ILE A 58 -0.02 9.45 -6.80
C ILE A 58 0.59 10.35 -7.88
N VAL A 59 1.79 10.89 -7.65
CA VAL A 59 2.49 11.71 -8.65
C VAL A 59 2.80 10.87 -9.88
N ASP A 60 3.37 9.68 -9.69
CA ASP A 60 3.67 8.73 -10.76
C ASP A 60 2.42 8.33 -11.55
N PHE A 61 1.33 7.98 -10.85
CA PHE A 61 0.03 7.69 -11.45
C PHE A 61 -0.57 8.88 -12.19
N SER A 62 -0.35 10.11 -11.70
CA SER A 62 -0.84 11.30 -12.37
C SER A 62 -0.08 11.56 -13.68
N ASP A 63 1.23 11.36 -13.69
CA ASP A 63 2.05 11.47 -14.90
C ASP A 63 1.60 10.43 -15.93
N GLU A 64 1.30 9.20 -15.52
CA GLU A 64 0.72 8.15 -16.37
C GLU A 64 -0.64 8.55 -16.98
N ILE A 65 -1.48 9.28 -16.23
CA ILE A 65 -2.78 9.78 -16.73
C ILE A 65 -2.61 10.91 -17.74
N PHE A 66 -1.62 11.79 -17.58
CA PHE A 66 -1.44 12.96 -18.44
C PHE A 66 -0.57 12.68 -19.67
N ASP A 67 0.43 11.80 -19.55
CA ASP A 67 1.32 11.38 -20.64
C ASP A 67 0.97 9.96 -21.13
N TYR A 68 -0.27 9.81 -21.58
CA TYR A 68 -0.82 8.57 -22.17
C TYR A 68 -0.14 8.16 -23.50
N GLY A 69 0.95 8.83 -23.90
CA GLY A 69 1.45 8.85 -25.27
C GLY A 69 2.71 8.04 -25.55
N ALA A 70 3.45 7.56 -24.55
CA ALA A 70 4.78 7.01 -24.86
C ALA A 70 5.34 6.05 -23.80
N THR A 71 4.73 4.89 -23.55
CA THR A 71 5.50 3.80 -22.90
C THR A 71 5.05 2.41 -23.36
N TYR A 72 5.79 1.87 -24.35
CA TYR A 72 5.68 0.48 -24.78
C TYR A 72 6.12 -0.48 -23.66
N MET A 73 5.26 -1.44 -23.28
CA MET A 73 5.62 -2.54 -22.38
C MET A 73 5.87 -3.85 -23.13
N PRO A 74 7.14 -4.29 -23.30
CA PRO A 74 7.44 -5.57 -23.94
C PRO A 74 7.13 -6.81 -23.07
N TYR A 75 6.84 -6.66 -21.76
CA TYR A 75 6.73 -7.80 -20.83
C TYR A 75 5.50 -7.77 -19.90
N LEU A 76 4.31 -8.09 -20.44
CA LEU A 76 3.05 -8.19 -19.69
C LEU A 76 3.14 -8.94 -18.35
N PHE A 77 3.76 -10.13 -18.39
CA PHE A 77 3.82 -11.02 -17.23
C PHE A 77 4.73 -10.48 -16.13
N ALA A 78 5.85 -9.83 -16.49
CA ALA A 78 6.76 -9.27 -15.50
C ALA A 78 6.12 -8.07 -14.79
N THR A 79 5.47 -7.18 -15.54
CA THR A 79 4.69 -6.07 -14.98
C THR A 79 3.57 -6.59 -14.08
N PHE A 80 2.79 -7.57 -14.56
CA PHE A 80 1.70 -8.15 -13.77
C PHE A 80 2.20 -8.72 -12.43
N ILE A 81 3.27 -9.51 -12.43
CA ILE A 81 3.83 -10.10 -11.21
C ILE A 81 4.38 -9.02 -10.28
N SER A 82 5.05 -8.01 -10.83
CA SER A 82 5.58 -6.88 -10.05
C SER A 82 4.46 -6.11 -9.35
N GLU A 83 3.47 -5.65 -10.11
CA GLU A 83 2.38 -4.83 -9.60
C GLU A 83 1.44 -5.61 -8.68
N VAL A 84 1.02 -6.81 -9.09
CA VAL A 84 0.17 -7.67 -8.25
C VAL A 84 0.93 -8.14 -7.01
N GLY A 85 2.22 -8.43 -7.13
CA GLY A 85 3.08 -8.78 -6.00
C GLY A 85 3.18 -7.65 -4.99
N LEU A 86 3.31 -6.41 -5.46
CA LEU A 86 3.34 -5.22 -4.61
C LEU A 86 1.98 -4.97 -3.93
N VAL A 87 0.87 -5.05 -4.68
CA VAL A 87 -0.50 -4.96 -4.12
C VAL A 87 -0.73 -6.04 -3.06
N ALA A 88 -0.40 -7.30 -3.36
CA ALA A 88 -0.50 -8.40 -2.40
C ALA A 88 0.37 -8.15 -1.17
N GLY A 89 1.60 -7.64 -1.36
CA GLY A 89 2.50 -7.24 -0.28
C GLY A 89 1.90 -6.16 0.62
N LEU A 90 1.26 -5.14 0.05
CA LEU A 90 0.57 -4.08 0.81
C LEU A 90 -0.61 -4.62 1.62
N ILE A 91 -1.40 -5.54 1.05
CA ILE A 91 -2.50 -6.20 1.76
C ILE A 91 -1.96 -7.04 2.93
N LEU A 92 -0.91 -7.85 2.68
CA LEU A 92 -0.26 -8.64 3.71
C LEU A 92 0.36 -7.77 4.81
N ALA A 93 0.96 -6.64 4.44
CA ALA A 93 1.47 -5.67 5.41
C ALA A 93 0.33 -5.10 6.26
N ALA A 94 -0.79 -4.71 5.67
CA ALA A 94 -1.95 -4.19 6.40
C ALA A 94 -2.49 -5.23 7.41
N MET A 95 -2.66 -6.48 6.97
CA MET A 95 -3.08 -7.58 7.84
C MET A 95 -2.05 -7.88 8.92
N GLY A 96 -0.77 -7.91 8.56
CA GLY A 96 0.36 -8.20 9.45
C GLY A 96 0.48 -7.16 10.57
N PHE A 97 0.44 -5.87 10.24
CA PHE A 97 0.47 -4.81 11.23
C PHE A 97 -0.75 -4.86 12.16
N SER A 98 -1.96 -5.04 11.62
CA SER A 98 -3.16 -5.16 12.46
C SER A 98 -3.05 -6.33 13.44
N THR A 99 -2.63 -7.50 12.95
CA THR A 99 -2.49 -8.71 13.75
C THR A 99 -1.37 -8.57 14.80
N TRP A 100 -0.26 -7.95 14.42
CA TRP A 100 0.86 -7.68 15.33
C TRP A 100 0.45 -6.75 16.48
N PHE A 101 -0.31 -5.69 16.20
CA PHE A 101 -0.83 -4.80 17.23
C PHE A 101 -1.75 -5.52 18.21
N GLU A 102 -2.65 -6.38 17.70
CA GLU A 102 -3.54 -7.18 18.55
C GLU A 102 -2.76 -8.21 19.39
N PHE A 103 -1.75 -8.85 18.80
CA PHE A 103 -0.87 -9.77 19.52
C PHE A 103 -0.11 -9.06 20.64
N MET A 104 0.53 -7.92 20.34
CA MET A 104 1.27 -7.13 21.32
C MET A 104 0.36 -6.60 22.42
N ALA A 105 -0.85 -6.16 22.09
CA ALA A 105 -1.84 -5.73 23.08
C ALA A 105 -2.21 -6.87 24.03
N ARG A 106 -2.49 -8.07 23.51
CA ARG A 106 -2.77 -9.26 24.33
C ARG A 106 -1.58 -9.65 25.21
N PHE A 107 -0.38 -9.63 24.66
CA PHE A 107 0.85 -9.95 25.39
C PHE A 107 1.10 -8.98 26.55
N LEU A 108 0.81 -7.70 26.35
CA LEU A 108 0.97 -6.65 27.36
C LEU A 108 -0.25 -6.49 28.28
N GLY A 109 -1.33 -7.27 28.08
CA GLY A 109 -2.57 -7.18 28.87
C GLY A 109 -3.39 -5.90 28.63
N LEU A 110 -3.23 -5.28 27.45
CA LEU A 110 -3.88 -4.01 27.10
C LEU A 110 -5.23 -4.24 26.42
N THR A 111 -6.23 -3.44 26.81
CA THR A 111 -7.53 -3.43 26.13
C THR A 111 -7.56 -2.38 25.03
N PRO A 112 -8.24 -2.65 23.90
CA PRO A 112 -8.41 -1.66 22.84
C PRO A 112 -9.13 -0.42 23.39
N LYS A 113 -8.68 0.76 22.97
CA LYS A 113 -9.37 2.01 23.25
C LYS A 113 -10.60 2.11 22.35
N GLU A 114 -11.78 2.33 22.95
CA GLU A 114 -13.07 2.51 22.24
C GLU A 114 -13.08 3.74 21.33
#